data_AF-A0AAV2GXD2-F1
#
_entry.id   AF-A0AAV2GXD2-F1
#
_cell.length_a   1.000
_cell.length_b   1.000
_cell.length_c   1.000
_cell.angle_alpha   90.00
_cell.angle_beta   90.00
_cell.angle_gamma   90.00
#
_symmetry.space_group_name_H-M   'P 1'
#
loop_
_entity.id
_entity.type
_entity.pdbx_description
1 polymer ?
#
loop_
_entity_poly.entity_id
_entity_poly.type
_entity_poly.pdbx_seq_one_letter_code
_entity_poly.pdbx_strand_id
1 'polypeptide(L)'
;MLRTLTGQWNGPWLCGGDFNEILSGEEKRGGQLRDESEIRAFHEGLLDSNLRDVGYEGYQFIWENRRWVGGYIEELLGRFVASEVLMRDFPRFRVKHLDRTRSDHRPVICDTEGEEDEEPRWGWSFRFDPFWIKIEESAKVVG
;
A
#
# COMPACT_ATOMS: atom_id res chain seq x y z
N MET A 1 2.82 13.03 10.02
CA MET A 1 1.45 12.46 10.15
C MET A 1 1.47 11.14 10.92
N LEU A 2 2.08 10.06 10.42
CA LEU A 2 2.10 8.75 11.12
C LEU A 2 2.65 8.82 12.55
N ARG A 3 3.79 9.50 12.74
CA ARG A 3 4.42 9.76 14.05
C ARG A 3 3.51 10.47 15.07
N THR A 4 2.53 11.23 14.58
CA THR A 4 1.59 11.96 15.44
C THR A 4 0.44 11.06 15.87
N LEU A 5 0.01 10.16 14.98
CA LEU A 5 -1.09 9.23 15.24
C LEU A 5 -0.67 8.09 16.18
N THR A 6 0.59 7.65 16.15
CA THR A 6 1.13 6.64 17.07
C THR A 6 1.07 7.05 18.53
N GLY A 7 1.31 8.33 18.84
CA GLY A 7 1.24 8.83 20.20
C GLY A 7 -0.18 8.88 20.77
N GLN A 8 -1.21 8.69 19.93
CA GLN A 8 -2.62 8.82 20.31
C GLN A 8 -3.35 7.49 20.44
N TRP A 9 -2.80 6.41 19.87
CA TRP A 9 -3.43 5.09 19.85
C TRP A 9 -2.44 3.98 20.18
N ASN A 10 -2.74 3.19 21.21
CA ASN A 10 -1.89 2.10 21.69
C ASN A 10 -2.40 0.69 21.29
N GLY A 11 -3.47 0.60 20.48
CA GLY A 11 -4.03 -0.67 20.03
C GLY A 11 -3.40 -1.19 18.72
N PRO A 12 -3.84 -2.36 18.22
CA PRO A 12 -3.49 -2.79 16.86
C PRO A 12 -3.94 -1.71 15.86
N TRP A 13 -3.09 -1.41 14.88
CA TRP A 13 -3.42 -0.44 13.85
C TRP A 13 -2.73 -0.79 12.52
N LEU A 14 -3.45 -0.47 11.46
CA LEU A 14 -3.09 -0.69 10.06
C LEU A 14 -3.22 0.65 9.34
N CYS A 15 -2.25 0.99 8.51
CA CYS A 15 -2.33 2.11 7.59
C CYS A 15 -2.06 1.59 6.18
N GLY A 16 -2.98 1.87 5.26
CA GLY A 16 -2.84 1.51 3.86
C GLY A 16 -3.13 2.70 2.98
N GLY A 17 -2.39 2.83 1.89
CA GLY A 17 -2.59 3.91 0.94
C GLY A 17 -1.41 4.10 -0.01
N ASP A 18 -1.49 5.18 -0.78
CA ASP A 18 -0.39 5.66 -1.61
C ASP A 18 0.51 6.57 -0.78
N PHE A 19 1.75 6.15 -0.57
CA PHE A 19 2.75 6.91 0.17
C PHE A 19 3.61 7.77 -0.75
N ASN A 20 3.55 7.54 -2.08
CA ASN A 20 4.49 8.11 -3.06
C ASN A 20 5.99 7.85 -2.77
N GLU A 21 6.29 6.87 -1.92
CA GLU A 21 7.64 6.52 -1.49
C GLU A 21 7.94 5.03 -1.66
N ILE A 22 9.23 4.74 -1.90
CA ILE A 22 9.78 3.39 -2.01
C ILE A 22 10.70 3.08 -0.82
N LEU A 23 10.73 1.82 -0.39
CA LEU A 23 11.61 1.27 0.66
C LEU A 23 12.90 0.66 0.10
N SER A 24 12.97 0.40 -1.20
CA SER A 24 14.20 -0.06 -1.85
C SER A 24 14.24 0.37 -3.31
N GLY A 25 15.45 0.45 -3.90
CA GLY A 25 15.60 0.69 -5.33
C GLY A 25 14.96 -0.39 -6.21
N GLU A 26 14.73 -1.61 -5.69
CA GLU A 26 14.08 -2.70 -6.42
C GLU A 26 12.58 -2.46 -6.61
N GLU A 27 11.98 -1.57 -5.81
CA GLU A 27 10.59 -1.14 -5.92
C GLU A 27 10.36 -0.11 -7.03
N LYS A 28 11.38 0.20 -7.83
CA LYS A 28 11.28 1.02 -9.04
C LYS A 28 11.96 0.35 -10.22
N ARG A 29 11.32 0.41 -11.40
CA ARG A 29 11.96 0.06 -12.67
C ARG A 29 11.80 1.17 -13.68
N GLY A 30 12.89 1.44 -14.41
CA GLY A 30 12.96 2.53 -15.38
C GLY A 30 13.09 3.91 -14.74
N GLY A 31 13.38 4.91 -15.56
CA GLY A 31 13.52 6.30 -15.11
C GLY A 31 14.77 6.53 -14.24
N GLN A 32 14.74 7.63 -13.48
CA GLN A 32 15.80 7.98 -12.54
C GLN A 32 15.66 7.18 -11.24
N LEU A 33 16.78 6.83 -10.61
CA LEU A 33 16.75 6.21 -9.29
C LEU A 33 16.24 7.22 -8.24
N ARG A 34 15.53 6.72 -7.23
CA ARG A 34 15.15 7.53 -6.06
C ARG A 34 16.40 7.83 -5.23
N ASP A 35 16.42 8.97 -4.54
CA ASP A 35 17.52 9.31 -3.65
C ASP A 35 17.53 8.35 -2.45
N GLU A 36 18.68 7.74 -2.16
CA GLU A 36 18.86 6.82 -1.03
C GLU A 36 18.55 7.47 0.32
N SER A 37 18.70 8.79 0.43
CA SER A 37 18.32 9.54 1.63
C SER A 37 16.81 9.63 1.81
N GLU A 38 16.03 9.74 0.73
CA GLU A 38 14.56 9.73 0.76
C GLU A 38 14.04 8.35 1.16
N ILE A 39 14.60 7.29 0.55
CA ILE A 39 14.29 5.90 0.91
C ILE A 39 14.55 5.66 2.41
N ARG A 40 15.72 6.09 2.89
CA ARG A 40 16.08 5.96 4.31
C ARG A 40 15.14 6.74 5.21
N ALA A 41 14.82 7.99 4.87
CA ALA A 41 13.92 8.82 5.65
C ALA A 41 12.52 8.20 5.76
N PHE A 42 12.02 7.59 4.68
CA PHE A 42 10.75 6.89 4.70
C PHE A 42 10.80 5.66 5.61
N HIS A 43 11.83 4.83 5.48
CA HIS A 43 12.05 3.67 6.35
C HIS A 43 12.14 4.05 7.84
N GLU A 44 12.93 5.09 8.17
CA GLU A 44 13.02 5.64 9.54
C GLU A 44 11.67 6.18 10.04
N GLY A 45 10.88 6.79 9.16
CA GLY A 45 9.51 7.22 9.44
C GLY A 45 8.59 6.10 9.91
N LEU A 46 8.69 4.92 9.29
CA LEU A 46 7.93 3.73 9.68
C LEU A 46 8.43 3.15 11.00
N LEU A 47 9.75 3.03 11.16
CA LEU A 47 10.36 2.53 12.39
C LEU A 47 9.99 3.38 13.61
N ASP A 48 10.12 4.70 13.50
CA ASP A 48 9.75 5.62 14.57
C ASP A 48 8.25 5.63 14.86
N SER A 49 7.45 5.11 13.92
CA SER A 49 6.02 4.89 14.08
C SER A 49 5.67 3.48 14.58
N ASN A 50 6.65 2.63 14.90
CA ASN A 50 6.44 1.21 15.22
C ASN A 50 5.57 0.48 14.20
N LEU A 51 5.75 0.83 12.93
CA LEU A 51 5.06 0.25 11.78
C LEU A 51 6.06 -0.56 10.97
N ARG A 52 5.61 -1.69 10.46
CA ARG A 52 6.35 -2.48 9.47
C ARG A 52 5.54 -2.62 8.20
N ASP A 53 6.26 -2.68 7.09
CA ASP A 53 5.69 -3.08 5.81
C ASP A 53 5.14 -4.50 5.94
N VAL A 54 3.89 -4.67 5.52
CA VAL A 54 3.18 -5.96 5.57
C VAL A 54 3.68 -6.90 4.47
N GLY A 55 4.25 -6.35 3.40
CA GLY A 55 4.48 -7.06 2.15
C GLY A 55 3.21 -7.18 1.31
N TYR A 56 3.30 -8.00 0.26
CA TYR A 56 2.22 -8.22 -0.69
C TYR A 56 2.37 -9.59 -1.40
N GLU A 57 1.28 -10.06 -1.98
CA GLU A 57 1.18 -11.19 -2.89
C GLU A 57 0.81 -10.69 -4.30
N GLY A 58 1.39 -11.31 -5.33
CA GLY A 58 1.14 -10.94 -6.73
C GLY A 58 2.21 -10.01 -7.31
N TYR A 59 1.82 -9.21 -8.29
CA TYR A 59 2.77 -8.37 -9.03
C TYR A 59 3.25 -7.16 -8.21
N GLN A 60 4.56 -6.96 -8.14
CA GLN A 60 5.19 -5.95 -7.28
C GLN A 60 4.73 -4.51 -7.53
N PHE A 61 4.70 -4.04 -8.77
CA PHE A 61 4.51 -2.61 -9.05
C PHE A 61 3.03 -2.27 -9.15
N ILE A 62 2.58 -1.33 -8.31
CA ILE A 62 1.20 -0.88 -8.32
C ILE A 62 0.97 0.32 -9.24
N TRP A 63 1.99 1.13 -9.52
CA TRP A 63 1.87 2.31 -10.38
C TRP A 63 2.71 2.15 -11.65
N GLU A 64 2.22 2.66 -12.78
CA GLU A 64 2.99 2.81 -14.01
C GLU A 64 2.72 4.15 -14.72
N ASN A 65 3.72 4.67 -15.42
CA ASN A 65 3.58 5.93 -16.16
C ASN A 65 2.86 5.80 -17.53
N ARG A 66 2.44 4.58 -17.90
CA ARG A 66 1.76 4.23 -19.16
C ARG A 66 2.50 4.57 -20.46
N ARG A 67 3.81 4.82 -20.39
CA ARG A 67 4.62 5.12 -21.58
C ARG A 67 5.20 3.83 -22.16
N TRP A 68 4.40 3.15 -22.97
CA TRP A 68 4.77 1.87 -23.59
C TRP A 68 5.94 1.97 -24.59
N VAL A 69 6.17 3.16 -25.18
CA VAL A 69 7.24 3.40 -26.14
C VAL A 69 8.22 4.42 -25.55
N GLY A 70 9.42 3.94 -25.21
CA GLY A 70 10.51 4.77 -24.69
C GLY A 70 10.22 5.36 -23.30
N GLY A 71 10.86 4.80 -22.27
CA GLY A 71 10.76 5.34 -20.91
C GLY A 71 9.54 4.85 -20.12
N TYR A 72 9.16 3.58 -20.28
CA TYR A 72 8.24 2.90 -19.36
C TYR A 72 8.84 2.91 -17.94
N ILE A 73 8.02 3.28 -16.96
CA ILE A 73 8.38 3.31 -15.55
C ILE A 73 7.27 2.65 -14.74
N GLU A 74 7.65 1.84 -13.78
CA GLU A 74 6.76 1.25 -12.80
C GLU A 74 7.34 1.36 -11.39
N GLU A 75 6.47 1.58 -10.39
CA GLU A 75 6.84 1.81 -8.99
C GLU A 75 5.85 1.13 -8.02
N LEU A 76 6.35 0.68 -6.86
CA LEU A 76 5.55 0.30 -5.71
C LEU A 76 5.37 1.53 -4.79
N LEU A 77 4.42 2.40 -5.13
CA LEU A 77 4.18 3.65 -4.39
C LEU A 77 3.19 3.53 -3.24
N GLY A 78 2.35 2.49 -3.26
CA GLY A 78 1.35 2.24 -2.24
C GLY A 78 1.59 0.91 -1.55
N ARG A 79 1.30 0.89 -0.26
CA ARG A 79 1.58 -0.25 0.62
C ARG A 79 0.64 -0.25 1.81
N PHE A 80 0.66 -1.36 2.53
CA PHE A 80 0.05 -1.45 3.86
C PHE A 80 1.16 -1.63 4.88
N VAL A 81 1.07 -0.86 5.95
CA VAL A 81 1.99 -0.91 7.08
C VAL A 81 1.19 -1.14 8.36
N ALA A 82 1.67 -2.01 9.24
CA ALA A 82 0.95 -2.42 10.43
C ALA A 82 1.84 -2.43 11.67
N SER A 83 1.22 -2.30 12.85
CA SER A 83 1.94 -2.58 14.09
C SER A 83 2.20 -4.06 14.28
N GLU A 84 3.26 -4.36 15.04
CA GLU A 84 3.57 -5.72 15.49
C GLU A 84 2.38 -6.41 16.17
N VAL A 85 1.61 -5.67 16.97
CA VAL A 85 0.43 -6.19 17.66
C VAL A 85 -0.61 -6.67 16.65
N LEU A 86 -0.88 -5.90 15.59
CA LEU A 86 -1.82 -6.30 14.56
C LEU A 86 -1.33 -7.53 13.80
N MET A 87 -0.07 -7.54 13.36
CA MET A 87 0.49 -8.67 12.61
C MET A 87 0.50 -9.96 13.45
N ARG A 88 0.72 -9.86 14.76
CA ARG A 88 0.64 -10.98 15.70
C ARG A 88 -0.78 -11.48 15.88
N ASP A 89 -1.74 -10.56 16.07
CA ASP A 89 -3.13 -10.91 16.37
C ASP A 89 -3.90 -11.38 15.13
N PHE A 90 -3.46 -10.97 13.93
CA PHE A 90 -4.00 -11.38 12.63
C PHE A 90 -2.91 -12.02 11.74
N PRO A 91 -2.39 -13.22 12.08
CA PRO A 91 -1.27 -13.83 11.34
C PRO A 91 -1.64 -14.27 9.91
N ARG A 92 -2.95 -14.37 9.62
CA ARG A 92 -3.51 -14.65 8.29
C ARG A 92 -3.74 -13.41 7.45
N PHE A 93 -3.45 -12.23 7.99
CA PHE A 93 -3.51 -10.97 7.27
C PHE A 93 -2.61 -11.01 6.04
N ARG A 94 -3.15 -10.69 4.86
CA ARG A 94 -2.43 -10.63 3.59
C ARG A 94 -2.85 -9.42 2.78
N VAL A 95 -1.94 -8.95 1.95
CA VAL A 95 -2.18 -7.90 0.98
C VAL A 95 -1.99 -8.52 -0.40
N LYS A 96 -2.99 -8.45 -1.27
CA LYS A 96 -2.91 -8.99 -2.64
C LYS A 96 -2.98 -7.86 -3.64
N HIS A 97 -2.04 -7.81 -4.58
CA HIS A 97 -2.07 -6.92 -5.73
C HIS A 97 -2.86 -7.59 -6.85
N LEU A 98 -3.95 -6.95 -7.29
CA LEU A 98 -4.81 -7.47 -8.34
C LEU A 98 -4.34 -7.04 -9.72
N ASP A 99 -4.85 -7.74 -10.73
CA ASP A 99 -4.60 -7.37 -12.11
C ASP A 99 -5.19 -6.01 -12.45
N ARG A 100 -4.39 -5.24 -13.19
CA ARG A 100 -4.76 -3.90 -13.61
C ARG A 100 -5.82 -3.98 -14.69
N THR A 101 -6.80 -3.07 -14.63
CA THR A 101 -7.80 -2.92 -15.67
C THR A 101 -7.56 -1.65 -16.49
N ARG A 102 -7.91 -0.48 -15.94
CA ARG A 102 -7.85 0.82 -16.64
C ARG A 102 -7.32 1.98 -15.82
N SER A 103 -6.87 1.77 -14.58
CA SER A 103 -6.17 2.79 -13.77
C SER A 103 -4.65 2.69 -13.99
N ASP A 104 -3.90 3.76 -13.75
CA ASP A 104 -2.43 3.73 -13.69
C ASP A 104 -1.97 3.07 -12.40
N HIS A 105 -2.88 2.99 -11.41
CA HIS A 105 -2.75 2.14 -10.24
C HIS A 105 -3.39 0.75 -10.42
N ARG A 106 -2.76 -0.27 -9.82
CA ARG A 106 -3.32 -1.60 -9.59
C ARG A 106 -4.22 -1.57 -8.35
N PRO A 107 -5.39 -2.23 -8.36
CA PRO A 107 -6.16 -2.42 -7.14
C PRO A 107 -5.37 -3.28 -6.15
N VAL A 108 -5.44 -2.90 -4.87
CA VAL A 108 -4.84 -3.65 -3.77
C VAL A 108 -5.95 -4.07 -2.81
N ILE A 109 -5.98 -5.33 -2.44
CA ILE A 109 -6.91 -5.86 -1.45
C ILE A 109 -6.15 -6.28 -0.19
N CYS A 110 -6.76 -5.98 0.94
CA CYS A 110 -6.28 -6.30 2.27
C CYS A 110 -7.23 -7.36 2.85
N ASP A 111 -6.77 -8.60 2.93
CA ASP A 111 -7.53 -9.76 3.38
C ASP A 111 -7.14 -10.08 4.84
N THR A 112 -8.11 -9.94 5.74
CA THR A 112 -7.94 -10.18 7.18
C THR A 112 -8.35 -11.58 7.62
N GLU A 113 -9.09 -12.32 6.77
CA GLU A 113 -9.71 -13.58 7.18
C GLU A 113 -8.88 -14.78 6.75
N GLY A 114 -8.12 -14.66 5.65
CA GLY A 114 -7.27 -15.71 5.10
C GLY A 114 -8.08 -16.95 4.77
N GLU A 115 -8.35 -17.15 3.49
CA GLU A 115 -9.08 -18.31 2.94
C GLU A 115 -8.79 -19.60 3.75
N GLU A 116 -9.80 -20.14 4.44
CA GLU A 116 -9.95 -21.60 4.39
C GLU A 116 -10.14 -21.92 2.90
N ASP A 117 -9.56 -23.01 2.41
CA ASP A 117 -9.66 -23.49 1.02
C ASP A 117 -11.12 -23.83 0.60
N GLU A 118 -12.07 -22.92 0.82
CA GLU A 118 -13.45 -22.99 0.39
C GLU A 118 -13.62 -22.08 -0.83
N GLU A 119 -14.14 -22.67 -1.91
CA GLU A 119 -14.39 -22.01 -3.19
C GLU A 119 -15.02 -20.61 -3.08
N PRO A 120 -14.72 -19.70 -4.02
CA PRO A 120 -15.06 -18.28 -3.92
C PRO A 120 -16.57 -18.09 -3.78
N ARG A 121 -16.99 -17.67 -2.59
CA ARG A 121 -18.36 -17.19 -2.35
C ARG A 121 -18.52 -15.84 -3.05
N TRP A 122 -19.11 -15.85 -4.25
CA TRP A 122 -19.62 -14.67 -4.93
C TRP A 122 -20.50 -13.87 -3.96
N GLY A 123 -19.98 -12.78 -3.38
CA GLY A 123 -20.73 -12.01 -2.40
C GLY A 123 -19.95 -11.02 -1.52
N TRP A 124 -18.60 -11.03 -1.52
CA TRP A 124 -17.87 -10.06 -0.72
C TRP A 124 -17.81 -8.69 -1.40
N SER A 125 -18.59 -7.74 -0.86
CA SER A 125 -18.64 -6.35 -1.31
C SER A 125 -17.43 -5.57 -0.80
N PHE A 126 -16.62 -5.05 -1.71
CA PHE A 126 -15.77 -3.90 -1.44
C PHE A 126 -16.63 -2.77 -0.86
N ARG A 127 -16.30 -2.27 0.33
CA ARG A 127 -16.97 -1.11 0.93
C ARG A 127 -16.02 0.07 0.95
N PHE A 128 -16.22 0.96 -0.01
CA PHE A 128 -15.65 2.29 -0.04
C PHE A 128 -16.48 3.21 0.85
N ASP A 129 -15.84 3.89 1.82
CA ASP A 129 -16.51 4.93 2.60
C ASP A 129 -16.48 6.26 1.81
N PRO A 130 -17.64 6.84 1.45
CA PRO A 130 -17.70 8.12 0.74
C PRO A 130 -17.07 9.30 1.51
N PHE A 131 -16.81 9.15 2.82
CA PHE A 131 -16.11 10.14 3.62
C PHE A 131 -14.69 10.40 3.10
N TRP A 132 -14.04 9.42 2.48
CA TRP A 132 -12.69 9.57 1.92
C TRP A 132 -12.63 10.60 0.80
N ILE A 133 -13.72 10.86 0.06
CA ILE A 133 -13.81 11.90 -0.99
C ILE A 133 -13.84 13.33 -0.40
N LYS A 134 -14.22 13.48 0.87
CA LYS A 134 -14.39 14.80 1.52
C LYS A 134 -13.09 15.38 2.08
N ILE A 135 -12.01 14.61 2.07
CA ILE A 135 -10.68 15.14 2.33
C ILE A 135 -10.24 15.83 1.04
N GLU A 136 -10.09 17.16 1.02
CA GLU A 136 -9.82 17.95 -0.20
C GLU A 136 -8.58 17.47 -1.00
N GLU A 137 -7.70 16.69 -0.39
CA GLU A 137 -6.52 16.08 -1.01
C GLU A 137 -6.84 14.78 -1.78
N SER A 138 -7.93 14.07 -1.45
CA SER A 138 -8.38 12.85 -2.14
C SER A 138 -9.05 13.13 -3.49
N ALA A 139 -9.60 14.33 -3.67
CA ALA A 139 -10.31 14.75 -4.87
C ALA A 139 -9.39 14.90 -6.10
N LYS A 140 -8.07 14.74 -5.92
CA LYS A 140 -7.08 14.78 -7.01
C LYS A 140 -6.67 13.39 -7.52
N VAL A 141 -7.15 12.29 -6.93
CA VAL A 141 -6.78 10.90 -7.30
C VAL A 141 -7.95 10.18 -8.00
N VAL A 142 -8.80 10.93 -8.70
CA VAL A 142 -9.74 10.36 -9.68
C VAL A 142 -9.63 11.18 -10.96
N GLY A 143 -8.78 10.70 -11.88
CA GLY A 143 -8.58 11.22 -13.23
C GLY A 143 -8.10 10.11 -14.15
#